data_AF-A0AAE5HD41-F1
#
_entry.id   AF-A0AAE5HD41-F1
#
_cell.length_a   1.000
_cell.length_b   1.000
_cell.length_c   1.000
_cell.angle_alpha   90.00
_cell.angle_beta   90.00
_cell.angle_gamma   90.00
#
_symmetry.space_group_name_H-M   'P 1'
#
loop_
_entity.id
_entity.type
_entity.pdbx_description
1 polymer ?
#
loop_
_entity_poly.entity_id
_entity_poly.type
_entity_poly.pdbx_seq_one_letter_code
_entity_poly.pdbx_strand_id
1 'polypeptide(L)'
;MVLASALHTIFALHSRLDTTIRRIIFADVINRREWYLSVANECKAVVTTWEQSAPQPYEYTDCRYVRGQCFEFVRQLERKLNQHPETVDTDIAQTAKQLQWDVIQRASVGRLHQAPQAAIEPIVLDAKALETRCRLRAAGLEDGHSTSASFGNNVVEADL
;
A
#
# COMPACT_ATOMS: atom_id res chain seq x y z
N MET A 1 -49.18 3.73 27.46
CA MET A 1 -48.22 2.61 27.32
C MET A 1 -47.57 2.52 25.93
N VAL A 2 -48.20 2.96 24.84
CA VAL A 2 -47.65 2.84 23.47
C VAL A 2 -46.40 3.69 23.22
N LEU A 3 -46.33 4.91 23.77
CA LEU A 3 -45.18 5.81 23.60
C LEU A 3 -43.88 5.29 24.23
N ALA A 4 -43.97 4.67 25.40
CA ALA A 4 -42.82 4.08 26.10
C ALA A 4 -42.27 2.85 25.34
N SER A 5 -43.17 2.05 24.74
CA SER A 5 -42.78 0.92 23.88
C SER A 5 -42.09 1.41 22.60
N ALA A 6 -42.63 2.45 21.95
CA ALA A 6 -42.04 3.04 20.74
C ALA A 6 -40.64 3.62 20.98
N LEU A 7 -40.45 4.35 22.08
CA LEU A 7 -39.14 4.88 22.50
C LEU A 7 -38.12 3.76 22.74
N HIS A 8 -38.50 2.69 23.43
CA HIS A 8 -37.62 1.54 23.65
C HIS A 8 -37.18 0.87 22.34
N THR A 9 -38.07 0.72 21.37
CA THR A 9 -37.72 0.20 20.03
C THR A 9 -36.75 1.11 19.29
N ILE A 10 -36.92 2.44 19.37
CA ILE A 10 -36.02 3.41 18.71
C ILE A 10 -34.62 3.33 19.32
N PHE A 11 -34.50 3.30 20.66
CA PHE A 11 -33.21 3.17 21.33
C PHE A 11 -32.53 1.82 21.02
N ALA A 12 -33.29 0.73 20.98
CA ALA A 12 -32.77 -0.59 20.61
C ALA A 12 -32.32 -0.65 19.14
N LEU A 13 -33.01 0.06 18.24
CA LEU A 13 -32.60 0.14 16.83
C LEU A 13 -31.31 0.95 16.69
N HIS A 14 -31.21 2.07 17.39
CA HIS A 14 -30.03 2.93 17.38
C HIS A 14 -28.78 2.21 17.90
N SER A 15 -28.89 1.49 19.03
CA SER A 15 -27.76 0.74 19.58
C SER A 15 -27.31 -0.41 18.67
N ARG A 16 -28.25 -1.10 18.01
CA ARG A 16 -27.93 -2.15 17.02
C ARG A 16 -27.26 -1.59 15.78
N LEU A 17 -27.74 -0.45 15.28
CA LEU A 17 -27.13 0.26 14.15
C LEU A 17 -25.71 0.68 14.49
N ASP A 18 -25.50 1.34 15.63
CA ASP A 18 -24.18 1.78 16.09
C ASP A 18 -23.21 0.60 16.24
N THR A 19 -23.64 -0.51 16.85
CA THR A 19 -22.83 -1.73 16.97
C THR A 19 -22.46 -2.31 15.61
N THR A 20 -23.41 -2.33 14.66
CA THR A 20 -23.19 -2.87 13.32
C THR A 20 -22.25 -1.99 12.52
N ILE A 21 -22.42 -0.67 12.57
CA ILE A 21 -21.56 0.31 11.91
C ILE A 21 -20.13 0.19 12.44
N ARG A 22 -19.94 0.15 13.76
CA ARG A 22 -18.61 -0.06 14.36
C ARG A 22 -17.98 -1.35 13.86
N ARG A 23 -18.73 -2.46 13.83
CA ARG A 23 -18.22 -3.74 13.34
C ARG A 23 -17.77 -3.67 11.88
N ILE A 24 -18.54 -3.00 11.01
CA ILE A 24 -18.18 -2.81 9.59
C ILE A 24 -16.91 -1.97 9.48
N ILE A 25 -16.84 -0.84 10.18
CA ILE A 25 -15.67 0.05 10.16
C ILE A 25 -14.42 -0.69 10.65
N PHE A 26 -14.51 -1.43 11.76
CA PHE A 26 -13.37 -2.20 12.28
C PHE A 26 -12.92 -3.30 11.32
N ALA A 27 -13.85 -4.05 10.72
CA ALA A 27 -13.51 -5.07 9.73
C ALA A 27 -12.80 -4.45 8.52
N ASP A 28 -13.28 -3.30 8.05
CA ASP A 28 -12.69 -2.58 6.93
C ASP A 28 -11.28 -2.04 7.23
N VAL A 29 -11.05 -1.50 8.44
CA VAL A 29 -9.71 -1.08 8.88
C VAL A 29 -8.74 -2.26 8.99
N ILE A 30 -9.20 -3.40 9.52
CA ILE A 30 -8.38 -4.62 9.60
C ILE A 30 -8.02 -5.12 8.20
N ASN A 31 -9.00 -5.24 7.31
CA ASN A 31 -8.78 -5.71 5.93
C ASN A 31 -7.78 -4.82 5.18
N ARG A 32 -7.89 -3.49 5.32
CA ARG A 32 -6.94 -2.55 4.72
C ARG A 32 -5.53 -2.72 5.27
N ARG A 33 -5.41 -2.83 6.59
CA ARG A 33 -4.12 -3.04 7.26
C ARG A 33 -3.46 -4.33 6.81
N GLU A 34 -4.21 -5.43 6.75
CA GLU A 34 -3.71 -6.72 6.26
C GLU A 34 -3.30 -6.64 4.80
N TRP A 35 -4.06 -5.94 3.97
CA TRP A 35 -3.71 -5.71 2.58
C TRP A 35 -2.37 -4.97 2.46
N TYR A 36 -2.19 -3.84 3.17
CA TYR A 36 -0.94 -3.08 3.18
C TYR A 36 0.26 -3.90 3.66
N LEU A 37 0.11 -4.67 4.74
CA LEU A 37 1.15 -5.57 5.21
C LEU A 37 1.50 -6.63 4.17
N SER A 38 0.50 -7.15 3.46
CA SER A 38 0.74 -8.14 2.41
C SER A 38 1.58 -7.56 1.27
N VAL A 39 1.23 -6.36 0.77
CA VAL A 39 2.00 -5.68 -0.29
C VAL A 39 3.41 -5.35 0.19
N ALA A 40 3.55 -4.85 1.43
CA ALA A 40 4.86 -4.58 2.01
C ALA A 40 5.74 -5.83 2.09
N ASN A 41 5.17 -6.99 2.42
CA ASN A 41 5.92 -8.25 2.49
C ASN A 41 6.40 -8.71 1.11
N GLU A 42 5.59 -8.58 0.05
CA GLU A 42 6.02 -8.89 -1.32
C GLU A 42 7.18 -7.98 -1.76
N CYS A 43 7.06 -6.67 -1.48
CA CYS A 43 8.14 -5.73 -1.75
C CYS A 43 9.42 -6.07 -0.98
N LYS A 44 9.29 -6.39 0.31
CA LYS A 44 10.43 -6.77 1.17
C LYS A 44 11.15 -8.00 0.63
N ALA A 45 10.41 -9.01 0.13
CA ALA A 45 11.01 -10.23 -0.40
C ALA A 45 11.97 -9.93 -1.58
N VAL A 46 11.58 -9.01 -2.47
CA VAL A 46 12.44 -8.56 -3.57
C VAL A 46 13.66 -7.80 -3.04
N VAL A 47 13.47 -6.87 -2.12
CA VAL A 47 14.56 -6.07 -1.52
C VAL A 47 15.56 -6.97 -0.80
N THR A 48 15.10 -7.90 0.03
CA THR A 48 15.97 -8.84 0.75
C THR A 48 16.72 -9.74 -0.22
N THR A 49 16.06 -10.26 -1.26
CA THR A 49 16.73 -11.08 -2.28
C THR A 49 17.82 -10.29 -3.00
N TRP A 50 17.53 -9.03 -3.34
CA TRP A 50 18.52 -8.14 -3.92
C TRP A 50 19.70 -7.90 -3.00
N GLU A 51 19.46 -7.52 -1.74
CA GLU A 51 20.51 -7.26 -0.74
C GLU A 51 21.38 -8.50 -0.50
N GLN A 52 20.79 -9.70 -0.51
CA GLN A 52 21.51 -10.97 -0.39
C GLN A 52 22.28 -11.37 -1.65
N SER A 53 21.82 -10.93 -2.83
CA SER A 53 22.47 -11.20 -4.11
C SER A 53 23.47 -10.11 -4.51
N ALA A 54 23.39 -8.93 -3.89
CA ALA A 54 24.28 -7.81 -4.13
C ALA A 54 25.73 -8.25 -3.85
N PRO A 55 26.67 -7.88 -4.73
CA PRO A 55 27.99 -8.49 -4.72
C PRO A 55 28.73 -8.11 -3.44
N GLN A 56 29.24 -9.11 -2.72
CA GLN A 56 30.43 -8.88 -1.91
C GLN A 56 31.55 -8.42 -2.83
N PRO A 57 32.52 -7.61 -2.36
CA PRO A 57 33.44 -6.83 -3.20
C PRO A 57 34.28 -7.59 -4.26
N TYR A 58 34.18 -8.92 -4.37
CA TYR A 58 34.88 -9.74 -5.36
C TYR A 58 34.04 -10.86 -6.00
N GLU A 59 32.72 -10.91 -5.81
CA GLU A 59 31.89 -12.00 -6.34
C GLU A 59 30.89 -11.54 -7.41
N TYR A 60 30.76 -12.38 -8.44
CA TYR A 60 29.77 -12.23 -9.50
C TYR A 60 28.37 -12.41 -8.92
N THR A 61 27.53 -11.37 -8.95
CA THR A 61 26.12 -11.48 -8.58
C THR A 61 25.36 -12.37 -9.56
N ASP A 62 24.75 -13.46 -9.07
CA ASP A 62 23.84 -14.26 -9.87
C ASP A 62 22.52 -13.51 -10.10
N CYS A 63 22.54 -12.64 -11.10
CA CYS A 63 21.38 -11.87 -11.55
C CYS A 63 20.20 -12.80 -11.95
N ARG A 64 20.43 -14.11 -12.17
CA ARG A 64 19.35 -15.03 -12.52
C ARG A 64 18.34 -15.21 -11.41
N TYR A 65 18.81 -15.28 -10.16
CA TYR A 65 17.97 -15.44 -8.99
C TYR A 65 17.11 -14.21 -8.73
N VAL A 66 17.73 -13.01 -8.78
CA VAL A 66 17.04 -11.73 -8.64
C VAL A 66 15.94 -11.55 -9.69
N ARG A 67 16.22 -11.88 -10.96
CA ARG A 67 15.21 -11.82 -12.04
C ARG A 67 14.01 -12.71 -11.74
N GLY A 68 14.25 -13.95 -11.29
CA GLY A 68 13.18 -14.88 -10.91
C GLY A 68 12.26 -14.28 -9.86
N GLN A 69 12.83 -13.59 -8.87
CA GLN A 69 12.05 -12.88 -7.86
C GLN A 69 11.29 -11.68 -8.40
N CYS A 70 11.84 -10.91 -9.36
CA CYS A 70 11.07 -9.84 -10.00
C CYS A 70 9.82 -10.38 -10.72
N PHE A 71 9.90 -11.57 -11.34
CA PHE A 71 8.74 -12.20 -11.98
C PHE A 71 7.70 -12.71 -10.97
N GLU A 72 8.15 -13.40 -9.93
CA GLU A 72 7.23 -13.82 -8.86
C GLU A 72 6.60 -12.62 -8.16
N PHE A 73 7.36 -11.55 -7.92
CA PHE A 73 6.87 -10.29 -7.37
C PHE A 73 5.74 -9.69 -8.20
N VAL A 74 5.90 -9.60 -9.53
CA VAL A 74 4.83 -9.13 -10.42
C VAL A 74 3.57 -9.98 -10.27
N ARG A 75 3.73 -11.31 -10.23
CA ARG A 75 2.60 -12.23 -10.09
C ARG A 75 1.89 -12.08 -8.75
N GLN A 76 2.64 -11.91 -7.66
CA GLN A 76 2.05 -11.72 -6.34
C GLN A 76 1.39 -10.36 -6.24
N LEU A 77 2.02 -9.30 -6.74
CA LEU A 77 1.47 -7.95 -6.74
C LEU A 77 0.18 -7.88 -7.57
N GLU A 78 0.12 -8.57 -8.72
CA GLU A 78 -1.10 -8.72 -9.52
C GLU A 78 -2.24 -9.35 -8.71
N ARG A 79 -1.96 -10.44 -7.99
CA ARG A 79 -2.95 -11.10 -7.13
C ARG A 79 -3.43 -10.17 -6.03
N LYS A 80 -2.54 -9.42 -5.38
CA LYS A 80 -2.90 -8.46 -4.32
C LYS A 80 -3.72 -7.30 -4.86
N LEU A 81 -3.37 -6.78 -6.03
CA LEU A 81 -4.12 -5.74 -6.72
C LEU A 81 -5.51 -6.23 -7.14
N ASN A 82 -5.68 -7.51 -7.49
CA ASN A 82 -7.01 -8.07 -7.78
C ASN A 82 -7.85 -8.34 -6.52
N GLN A 83 -7.21 -8.44 -5.36
CA GLN A 83 -7.85 -8.64 -4.04
C GLN A 83 -8.02 -7.31 -3.28
N HIS A 84 -7.92 -6.16 -3.95
CA HIS A 84 -7.95 -4.85 -3.31
C HIS A 84 -9.31 -4.58 -2.65
N PRO A 85 -9.34 -4.23 -1.35
CA PRO A 85 -10.50 -3.58 -0.74
C PRO A 85 -10.77 -2.23 -1.45
N GLU A 86 -12.04 -1.88 -1.67
CA GLU A 86 -12.43 -0.58 -2.26
C GLU A 86 -11.97 0.63 -1.45
N THR A 87 -11.58 0.40 -0.19
CA THR A 87 -11.25 1.42 0.80
C THR A 87 -9.76 1.72 0.90
N VAL A 88 -8.91 0.99 0.14
CA VAL A 88 -7.46 1.23 0.06
C VAL A 88 -7.16 2.58 -0.60
N ASP A 89 -6.11 3.24 -0.12
CA ASP A 89 -5.68 4.53 -0.64
C ASP A 89 -5.27 4.40 -2.11
N THR A 90 -5.91 5.21 -2.96
CA THR A 90 -5.77 5.13 -4.42
C THR A 90 -4.34 5.38 -4.90
N ASP A 91 -3.58 6.20 -4.17
CA ASP A 91 -2.18 6.52 -4.46
C ASP A 91 -1.27 5.29 -4.29
N ILE A 92 -1.49 4.47 -3.27
CA ILE A 92 -0.71 3.25 -3.01
C ILE A 92 -1.06 2.19 -4.06
N ALA A 93 -2.36 2.01 -4.34
CA ALA A 93 -2.80 1.09 -5.39
C ALA A 93 -2.25 1.49 -6.77
N GLN A 94 -2.21 2.79 -7.07
CA GLN A 94 -1.63 3.30 -8.32
C GLN A 94 -0.11 3.10 -8.36
N THR A 95 0.60 3.35 -7.25
CA THR A 95 2.05 3.12 -7.17
C THR A 95 2.38 1.64 -7.38
N ALA A 96 1.62 0.73 -6.76
CA ALA A 96 1.78 -0.71 -6.95
C ALA A 96 1.50 -1.14 -8.41
N LYS A 97 0.45 -0.61 -9.03
CA LYS A 97 0.16 -0.85 -10.47
C LYS A 97 1.27 -0.33 -11.37
N GLN A 98 1.79 0.86 -11.09
CA GLN A 98 2.87 1.46 -11.85
C GLN A 98 4.13 0.60 -11.76
N LEU A 99 4.52 0.19 -10.55
CA LEU A 99 5.65 -0.70 -10.33
C LEU A 99 5.47 -2.05 -11.04
N GLN A 100 4.28 -2.65 -10.98
CA GLN A 100 3.96 -3.86 -11.73
C GLN A 100 4.18 -3.67 -13.24
N TRP A 101 3.63 -2.59 -13.79
CA TRP A 101 3.73 -2.27 -15.21
C TRP A 101 5.19 -2.03 -15.63
N ASP A 102 5.96 -1.33 -14.80
CA ASP A 102 7.36 -1.04 -15.01
C ASP A 102 8.22 -2.31 -15.12
N VAL A 103 7.96 -3.30 -14.27
CA VAL A 103 8.64 -4.60 -14.33
C VAL A 103 8.20 -5.39 -15.58
N ILE A 104 6.90 -5.41 -15.90
CA ILE A 104 6.38 -6.09 -17.10
C ILE A 104 6.98 -5.49 -18.37
N GLN A 105 7.02 -4.16 -18.48
CA GLN A 105 7.61 -3.49 -19.64
C GLN A 105 9.06 -3.91 -19.81
N ARG A 106 9.87 -3.81 -18.75
CA ARG A 106 11.28 -4.22 -18.75
C ARG A 106 11.47 -5.71 -19.08
N ALA A 107 10.53 -6.57 -18.70
CA ALA A 107 10.53 -7.99 -19.04
C ALA A 107 10.21 -8.25 -20.51
N SER A 108 9.16 -7.61 -21.03
CA SER A 108 8.67 -7.80 -22.39
C SER A 108 9.69 -7.42 -23.47
N VAL A 109 10.53 -6.42 -23.19
CA VAL A 109 11.61 -6.00 -24.11
C VAL A 109 12.88 -6.85 -23.95
N GLY A 110 12.82 -7.97 -23.23
CA GLY A 110 13.97 -8.83 -22.95
C GLY A 110 15.03 -8.21 -22.03
N ARG A 111 14.85 -6.93 -21.65
CA ARG A 111 15.82 -6.18 -20.84
C ARG A 111 15.98 -6.79 -19.47
N LEU A 112 14.94 -7.33 -18.84
CA LEU A 112 15.08 -8.05 -17.56
C LEU A 112 15.83 -9.38 -17.73
N HIS A 113 15.59 -10.13 -18.83
CA HIS A 113 16.28 -11.41 -19.08
C HIS A 113 17.78 -11.23 -19.37
N GLN A 114 18.19 -10.09 -19.91
CA GLN A 114 19.59 -9.77 -20.22
C GLN A 114 20.12 -8.59 -19.38
N ALA A 115 19.39 -8.20 -18.33
CA ALA A 115 19.66 -6.98 -17.57
C ALA A 115 20.99 -7.10 -16.83
N PRO A 116 21.89 -6.11 -16.96
CA PRO A 116 22.90 -5.92 -15.94
C PRO A 116 22.22 -5.53 -14.62
N GLN A 117 22.92 -5.74 -13.51
CA GLN A 117 22.44 -5.40 -12.18
C GLN A 117 21.87 -3.97 -12.10
N ALA A 118 22.56 -2.97 -12.67
CA ALA A 118 22.11 -1.57 -12.71
C ALA A 118 20.70 -1.34 -13.32
N ALA A 119 20.20 -2.26 -14.17
CA ALA A 119 18.86 -2.16 -14.73
C ALA A 119 17.75 -2.68 -13.80
N ILE A 120 18.12 -3.48 -12.79
CA ILE A 120 17.20 -4.05 -11.78
C ILE A 120 17.14 -3.16 -10.53
N GLU A 121 18.23 -2.45 -10.22
CA GLU A 121 18.32 -1.55 -9.06
C GLU A 121 17.15 -0.56 -8.94
N PRO A 122 16.65 0.10 -10.01
CA PRO A 122 15.50 0.99 -9.90
C PRO A 122 14.23 0.29 -9.42
N ILE A 123 13.98 -0.95 -9.88
CA ILE A 123 12.82 -1.75 -9.46
C ILE A 123 12.89 -2.03 -7.95
N VAL A 124 14.10 -2.30 -7.45
CA VAL A 124 14.32 -2.59 -6.03
C VAL A 124 14.14 -1.33 -5.18
N LEU A 125 14.61 -0.18 -5.65
CA LEU A 125 14.41 1.11 -4.98
C LEU A 125 12.93 1.46 -4.89
N ASP A 126 12.18 1.30 -5.99
CA ASP A 126 10.74 1.55 -6.03
C ASP A 126 9.97 0.56 -5.14
N ALA A 127 10.38 -0.71 -5.12
CA ALA A 127 9.81 -1.71 -4.21
C ALA A 127 10.08 -1.34 -2.74
N LYS A 128 11.28 -0.86 -2.40
CA LYS A 128 11.63 -0.41 -1.04
C LYS A 128 10.84 0.83 -0.61
N ALA A 129 10.62 1.77 -1.53
CA ALA A 129 9.77 2.93 -1.29
C ALA A 129 8.32 2.49 -1.02
N LEU A 130 7.76 1.60 -1.86
CA LEU A 130 6.41 1.07 -1.67
C LEU A 130 6.27 0.26 -0.38
N GLU A 131 7.26 -0.58 -0.03
CA GLU A 131 7.32 -1.27 1.26
C GLU A 131 7.15 -0.29 2.42
N THR A 132 7.96 0.77 2.43
CA THR A 132 7.99 1.76 3.51
C THR A 132 6.63 2.43 3.67
N ARG A 133 6.05 2.90 2.57
CA ARG A 133 4.73 3.55 2.55
C ARG A 133 3.63 2.60 3.04
N CYS A 134 3.59 1.37 2.53
CA CYS A 134 2.62 0.37 2.96
C CYS A 134 2.76 0.05 4.47
N ARG A 135 3.97 -0.02 5.02
CA ARG A 135 4.16 -0.23 6.46
C ARG A 135 3.69 0.94 7.30
N LEU A 136 3.96 2.18 6.88
CA LEU A 136 3.48 3.37 7.58
C LEU A 136 1.94 3.37 7.61
N ARG A 137 1.31 3.06 6.49
CA ARG A 137 -0.15 3.01 6.36
C ARG A 137 -0.77 1.86 7.17
N ALA A 138 -0.12 0.70 7.20
CA ALA A 138 -0.49 -0.40 8.08
C ALA A 138 -0.33 -0.07 9.58
N ALA A 139 0.55 0.87 9.93
CA ALA A 139 0.71 1.39 11.28
C ALA A 139 -0.26 2.53 11.60
N GLY A 140 -1.08 2.98 10.63
CA GLY A 140 -1.97 4.12 10.77
C GLY A 140 -1.25 5.47 10.71
N LEU A 141 -0.02 5.51 10.17
CA LEU A 141 0.76 6.72 9.96
C LEU A 141 0.64 7.14 8.50
N GLU A 142 0.36 8.43 8.27
CA GLU A 142 0.45 9.00 6.94
C GLU A 142 1.89 9.42 6.65
N ASP A 143 2.36 9.17 5.42
CA ASP A 143 3.56 9.84 4.93
C ASP A 143 3.31 11.36 5.02
N GLY A 144 4.20 12.09 5.69
CA GLY A 144 4.08 13.54 5.93
C GLY A 144 4.22 14.40 4.67
N HIS A 145 3.43 14.14 3.63
CA HIS A 145 3.29 14.93 2.41
C HIS A 145 1.80 15.13 2.07
N SER A 146 1.11 15.84 2.97
CA SER A 146 -0.19 16.47 2.70
C SER A 146 -0.25 17.84 3.39
N THR A 147 0.68 18.73 3.09
CA THR A 147 0.42 20.17 3.18
C THR A 147 -0.22 20.61 1.87
N SER A 148 -1.54 20.70 1.84
CA SER A 148 -2.20 21.74 1.07
C SER A 148 -3.29 22.36 1.93
N ALA A 149 -3.10 23.64 2.16
CA ALA A 149 -3.93 24.49 2.99
C ALA A 149 -5.33 24.62 2.40
N SER A 150 -6.35 24.45 3.24
CA SER A 150 -7.69 24.96 2.99
C SER A 150 -8.38 25.30 4.32
N PHE A 151 -7.94 26.38 4.94
CA PHE A 151 -8.79 27.29 5.70
C PHE A 151 -8.44 28.68 5.13
N GLY A 152 -9.30 29.33 4.35
CA GLY A 152 -10.62 29.75 4.78
C GLY A 152 -10.47 31.12 5.41
N ASN A 153 -10.68 32.15 4.58
CA ASN A 153 -10.84 33.56 4.95
C ASN A 153 -11.46 33.73 6.34
N ASN A 154 -10.81 34.51 7.21
CA ASN A 154 -11.52 35.39 8.13
C ASN A 154 -10.70 36.65 8.37
N VAL A 155 -11.27 37.73 7.85
CA VAL A 155 -11.06 39.12 8.23
C VAL A 155 -11.03 39.25 9.76
N VAL A 156 -9.97 39.84 10.29
CA VAL A 156 -10.06 40.65 11.51
C VAL A 156 -9.26 41.92 11.24
N GLU A 157 -10.01 43.03 11.17
CA GLU A 157 -9.55 44.40 11.29
C GLU A 157 -8.51 44.57 12.40
N ALA A 158 -7.46 45.34 12.13
CA ALA A 158 -6.84 46.19 13.12
C ALA A 158 -6.32 47.44 12.40
N ASP A 159 -7.20 48.43 12.28
CA ASP A 159 -6.78 49.83 12.40
C ASP A 159 -6.12 50.01 13.78
N LEU A 160 -4.87 50.48 13.78
CA LEU A 160 -4.23 51.45 14.69
C LEU A 160 -2.70 51.43 14.55
#